data_AF-A0A6P2AEN5-F1
#
_entry.id   AF-A0A6P2AEN5-F1
#
_cell.length_a   1.000
_cell.length_b   1.000
_cell.length_c   1.000
_cell.angle_alpha   90.00
_cell.angle_beta   90.00
_cell.angle_gamma   90.00
#
_symmetry.space_group_name_H-M   'P 1'
#
loop_
_entity.id
_entity.type
_entity.pdbx_description
1 polymer ?
#
loop_
_entity_poly.entity_id
_entity_poly.type
_entity_poly.pdbx_seq_one_letter_code
_entity_poly.pdbx_strand_id
1 'polypeptide(L)'
;MSGRKEQQVRINESELRRLRQQENQLKIVQQDLPKQLEQARESTRQEFQQRIAHIEQRSQHQQQNVKQMKSQLAQIEQQSQQRLNEQRQQFQSSLQAMEMKQKQQRQEYLQLIEQQTQNFSELLETEREARKIGERLLQEQIDEVVNNLEQQQALARDWIADVEQIWQSLQSDYDCERFAPGKLDILQQELNLARTNIKQGLAQAAISMVQRTYLELTDLRIELEQKERIWQLFYQAALEDLRSLITEVHGNREYVIEADTEGEALKFQVDYWTQGKLSEYQNQLEKLEKRLIDEEKTLTTEAVEAISNQIQTLEPRLAEILEEARLSILSSQVRAEIAERVAEVLEQLGYSLDTSGYENKDLRRNYAVKVKNISGDEVVTIISPAQEFGNNTVSINTFSNILIDESATQSNAQAIFSLLAQEGIEASGSMICEQNPLPVQDIETMINSVTPIAKQETELKQQRI
;
A
#
# COMPACT_ATOMS: atom_id res chain seq x y z
N MET A 1 -13.99 -1.88 -57.10
CA MET A 1 -14.15 -0.71 -56.20
C MET A 1 -14.27 -1.26 -54.79
N SER A 2 -13.78 -0.55 -53.79
CA SER A 2 -13.77 -1.02 -52.41
C SER A 2 -14.29 0.10 -51.51
N GLY A 3 -15.28 -0.22 -50.68
CA GLY A 3 -15.90 0.75 -49.78
C GLY A 3 -15.71 0.32 -48.33
N ARG A 4 -15.37 1.28 -47.47
CA ARG A 4 -15.33 1.09 -46.02
C ARG A 4 -16.57 1.66 -45.39
N LYS A 5 -17.24 0.86 -44.56
CA LYS A 5 -18.38 1.29 -43.74
C LYS A 5 -18.05 1.10 -42.27
N GLU A 6 -18.17 2.15 -41.48
CA GLU A 6 -17.93 2.10 -40.03
C GLU A 6 -19.20 2.37 -39.24
N GLN A 7 -19.35 1.65 -38.13
CA GLN A 7 -20.40 1.91 -37.15
C GLN A 7 -19.91 1.55 -35.74
N GLN A 8 -20.32 2.35 -34.75
CA GLN A 8 -20.15 1.94 -33.36
C GLN A 8 -21.19 0.90 -33.01
N VAL A 9 -20.75 -0.11 -32.29
CA VAL A 9 -21.55 -1.28 -32.00
C VAL A 9 -21.42 -1.57 -30.51
N ARG A 10 -22.57 -1.79 -29.89
CA ARG A 10 -22.70 -2.16 -28.50
C ARG A 10 -23.44 -3.49 -28.41
N ILE A 11 -23.01 -4.33 -27.48
CA ILE A 11 -23.77 -5.55 -27.16
C ILE A 11 -25.05 -5.16 -26.41
N ASN A 12 -26.17 -5.83 -26.71
CA ASN A 12 -27.44 -5.66 -26.01
C ASN A 12 -27.28 -5.79 -24.47
N GLU A 13 -28.09 -5.05 -23.73
CA GLU A 13 -28.10 -5.04 -22.26
C GLU A 13 -28.29 -6.44 -21.63
N SER A 14 -29.02 -7.34 -22.28
CA SER A 14 -29.20 -8.73 -21.80
C SER A 14 -27.90 -9.55 -21.86
N GLU A 15 -27.13 -9.43 -22.94
CA GLU A 15 -25.82 -10.08 -23.07
C GLU A 15 -24.76 -9.38 -22.22
N LEU A 16 -24.80 -8.05 -22.10
CA LEU A 16 -23.95 -7.32 -21.17
C LEU A 16 -24.18 -7.79 -19.72
N ARG A 17 -25.44 -8.06 -19.34
CA ARG A 17 -25.79 -8.65 -18.04
C ARG A 17 -25.30 -10.09 -17.91
N ARG A 18 -25.39 -10.91 -18.97
CA ARG A 18 -24.85 -12.28 -19.00
C ARG A 18 -23.33 -12.29 -18.84
N LEU A 19 -22.60 -11.41 -19.54
CA LEU A 19 -21.15 -11.26 -19.44
C LEU A 19 -20.74 -10.78 -18.04
N ARG A 20 -21.49 -9.86 -17.43
CA ARG A 20 -21.33 -9.48 -16.01
C ARG A 20 -21.73 -10.59 -15.04
N GLN A 21 -22.59 -11.52 -15.42
CA GLN A 21 -22.87 -12.72 -14.61
C GLN A 21 -21.73 -13.74 -14.74
N GLN A 22 -21.15 -13.88 -15.93
CA GLN A 22 -19.93 -14.67 -16.15
C GLN A 22 -18.74 -14.05 -15.40
N GLU A 23 -18.66 -12.73 -15.28
CA GLU A 23 -17.69 -12.03 -14.40
C GLU A 23 -17.75 -12.57 -12.96
N ASN A 24 -18.96 -12.77 -12.40
CA ASN A 24 -19.12 -13.34 -11.07
C ASN A 24 -18.73 -14.83 -10.99
N GLN A 25 -18.73 -15.54 -12.12
CA GLN A 25 -18.26 -16.92 -12.23
C GLN A 25 -16.74 -17.00 -12.38
N LEU A 26 -16.09 -15.92 -12.84
CA LEU A 26 -14.63 -15.81 -12.85
C LEU A 26 -14.11 -15.63 -11.41
N LYS A 27 -14.06 -16.74 -10.68
CA LYS A 27 -13.51 -16.77 -9.33
C LYS A 27 -12.00 -16.64 -9.40
N ILE A 28 -11.48 -15.64 -8.71
CA ILE A 28 -10.06 -15.60 -8.34
C ILE A 28 -9.84 -16.71 -7.31
N VAL A 29 -9.36 -17.86 -7.77
CA VAL A 29 -8.98 -18.97 -6.89
C VAL A 29 -7.52 -18.77 -6.48
N GLN A 30 -7.33 -18.01 -5.39
CA GLN A 30 -6.03 -17.87 -4.74
C GLN A 30 -5.93 -18.84 -3.58
N GLN A 31 -5.50 -20.07 -3.87
CA GLN A 31 -5.39 -21.12 -2.84
C GLN A 31 -4.33 -20.79 -1.77
N ASP A 32 -3.34 -19.95 -2.10
CA ASP A 32 -2.21 -19.66 -1.21
C ASP A 32 -2.16 -18.23 -0.67
N LEU A 33 -2.96 -17.29 -1.19
CA LEU A 33 -2.95 -15.90 -0.70
C LEU A 33 -3.25 -15.81 0.81
N PRO A 34 -4.27 -16.52 1.36
CA PRO A 34 -4.54 -16.47 2.80
C PRO A 34 -3.34 -16.91 3.65
N LYS A 35 -2.57 -17.91 3.19
CA LYS A 35 -1.38 -18.40 3.90
C LYS A 35 -0.22 -17.41 3.80
N GLN A 36 0.00 -16.83 2.62
CA GLN A 36 1.05 -15.84 2.42
C GLN A 36 0.79 -14.56 3.22
N LEU A 37 -0.48 -14.12 3.29
CA LEU A 37 -0.88 -13.00 4.14
C LEU A 37 -0.64 -13.29 5.62
N GLU A 38 -1.01 -14.49 6.08
CA GLU A 38 -0.76 -14.88 7.48
C GLU A 38 0.74 -14.90 7.78
N GLN A 39 1.57 -15.44 6.89
CA GLN A 39 3.03 -15.46 7.05
C GLN A 39 3.64 -14.05 7.10
N ALA A 40 3.20 -13.14 6.21
CA ALA A 40 3.67 -11.76 6.20
C ALA A 40 3.28 -10.99 7.47
N ARG A 41 2.10 -11.29 8.02
CA ARG A 41 1.64 -10.74 9.31
C ARG A 41 2.42 -11.32 10.48
N GLU A 42 2.61 -12.63 10.52
CA GLU A 42 3.38 -13.30 11.57
C GLU A 42 4.83 -12.79 11.62
N SER A 43 5.49 -12.61 10.48
CA SER A 43 6.87 -12.10 10.45
C SER A 43 6.94 -10.68 11.02
N THR A 44 6.03 -9.81 10.58
CA THR A 44 5.95 -8.41 11.05
C THR A 44 5.62 -8.38 12.55
N ARG A 45 4.75 -9.27 13.04
CA ARG A 45 4.44 -9.41 14.47
C ARG A 45 5.64 -9.85 15.30
N GLN A 46 6.43 -10.80 14.82
CA GLN A 46 7.65 -11.23 15.51
C GLN A 46 8.67 -10.10 15.63
N GLU A 47 8.85 -9.31 14.57
CA GLU A 47 9.70 -8.11 14.60
C GLU A 47 9.23 -7.10 15.66
N PHE A 48 7.92 -6.86 15.75
CA PHE A 48 7.34 -5.99 16.78
C PHE A 48 7.59 -6.51 18.19
N GLN A 49 7.37 -7.80 18.45
CA GLN A 49 7.61 -8.40 19.76
C GLN A 49 9.06 -8.25 20.21
N GLN A 50 10.03 -8.39 19.28
CA GLN A 50 11.44 -8.16 19.57
C GLN A 50 11.72 -6.70 19.96
N ARG A 51 11.08 -5.73 19.28
CA ARG A 51 11.22 -4.30 19.57
C ARG A 51 10.63 -3.94 20.94
N ILE A 52 9.47 -4.49 21.28
CA ILE A 52 8.86 -4.30 22.62
C ILE A 52 9.73 -4.92 23.72
N ALA A 53 10.32 -6.09 23.48
CA ALA A 53 11.23 -6.72 24.44
C ALA A 53 12.44 -5.83 24.79
N HIS A 54 12.95 -5.04 23.83
CA HIS A 54 14.01 -4.07 24.09
C HIS A 54 13.57 -2.92 25.02
N ILE A 55 12.31 -2.45 24.89
CA ILE A 55 11.72 -1.47 25.82
C ILE A 55 11.59 -2.07 27.23
N GLU A 56 11.20 -3.35 27.33
CA GLU A 56 11.09 -4.05 28.62
C GLU A 56 12.46 -4.24 29.28
N GLN A 57 13.49 -4.62 28.52
CA GLN A 57 14.87 -4.74 29.04
C GLN A 57 15.38 -3.41 29.61
N ARG A 58 15.11 -2.29 28.93
CA ARG A 58 15.46 -0.95 29.43
C ARG A 58 14.74 -0.63 30.75
N SER A 59 13.46 -0.97 30.86
CA SER A 59 12.72 -0.83 32.12
C SER A 59 13.37 -1.61 33.27
N GLN A 60 13.84 -2.84 33.01
CA GLN A 60 14.53 -3.65 34.02
C GLN A 60 15.89 -3.05 34.39
N HIS A 61 16.65 -2.53 33.43
CA HIS A 61 17.89 -1.81 33.68
C HIS A 61 17.65 -0.60 34.59
N GLN A 62 16.61 0.19 34.31
CA GLN A 62 16.22 1.32 35.15
C GLN A 62 15.89 0.89 36.58
N GLN A 63 15.14 -0.20 36.78
CA GLN A 63 14.88 -0.74 38.11
C GLN A 63 16.15 -1.12 38.88
N GLN A 64 17.21 -1.54 38.19
CA GLN A 64 18.50 -1.82 38.82
C GLN A 64 19.22 -0.53 39.20
N ASN A 65 19.17 0.50 38.35
CA ASN A 65 19.75 1.82 38.66
C ASN A 65 19.09 2.44 39.90
N VAL A 66 17.76 2.37 40.01
CA VAL A 66 17.02 2.87 41.20
C VAL A 66 17.45 2.16 42.49
N LYS A 67 17.77 0.86 42.44
CA LYS A 67 18.25 0.11 43.61
C LYS A 67 19.68 0.50 44.03
N GLN A 68 20.46 1.10 43.14
CA GLN A 68 21.84 1.52 43.40
C GLN A 68 21.92 2.97 43.91
N MET A 69 20.85 3.75 43.74
CA MET A 69 20.75 5.10 44.26
C MET A 69 20.88 5.11 45.78
N LYS A 70 21.62 6.10 46.29
CA LYS A 70 21.92 6.21 47.73
C LYS A 70 21.03 7.22 48.44
N SER A 71 20.34 8.07 47.69
CA SER A 71 19.59 9.19 48.23
C SER A 71 18.09 8.91 48.44
N GLN A 72 17.43 9.85 49.10
CA GLN A 72 15.98 9.84 49.30
C GLN A 72 15.19 9.97 47.97
N LEU A 73 15.83 10.37 46.86
CA LEU A 73 15.23 10.35 45.52
C LEU A 73 14.84 8.93 45.08
N ALA A 74 15.54 7.90 45.58
CA ALA A 74 15.25 6.51 45.28
C ALA A 74 13.80 6.12 45.64
N GLN A 75 13.24 6.70 46.71
CA GLN A 75 11.86 6.38 47.14
C GLN A 75 10.82 6.96 46.17
N ILE A 76 11.03 8.22 45.73
CA ILE A 76 10.16 8.88 44.75
C ILE A 76 10.21 8.12 43.42
N GLU A 77 11.42 7.76 42.99
CA GLU A 77 11.66 7.05 41.74
C GLU A 77 11.07 5.63 41.76
N GLN A 78 11.20 4.90 42.88
CA GLN A 78 10.60 3.57 43.02
C GLN A 78 9.07 3.59 42.92
N GLN A 79 8.42 4.60 43.51
CA GLN A 79 6.97 4.76 43.41
C GLN A 79 6.52 5.12 41.99
N SER A 80 7.28 5.98 41.30
CA SER A 80 7.04 6.33 39.89
C SER A 80 7.15 5.09 39.00
N GLN A 81 8.20 4.28 39.20
CA GLN A 81 8.45 3.08 38.39
C GLN A 81 7.37 2.00 38.56
N GLN A 82 6.80 1.85 39.76
CA GLN A 82 5.69 0.91 39.98
C GLN A 82 4.46 1.28 39.15
N ARG A 83 4.06 2.55 39.15
CA ARG A 83 2.91 3.03 38.37
C ARG A 83 3.14 2.90 36.86
N LEU A 84 4.33 3.26 36.39
CA LEU A 84 4.70 3.11 34.96
C LEU A 84 4.71 1.64 34.50
N ASN A 85 5.04 0.71 35.39
CA ASN A 85 5.03 -0.72 35.08
C ASN A 85 3.62 -1.31 34.99
N GLU A 86 2.71 -0.92 35.89
CA GLU A 86 1.31 -1.33 35.82
C GLU A 86 0.69 -0.88 34.48
N GLN A 87 0.99 0.34 34.06
CA GLN A 87 0.55 0.87 32.77
C GLN A 87 1.16 0.12 31.58
N ARG A 88 2.46 -0.23 31.64
CA ARG A 88 3.11 -1.07 30.62
C ARG A 88 2.37 -2.39 30.42
N GLN A 89 2.00 -3.05 31.50
CA GLN A 89 1.28 -4.32 31.45
C GLN A 89 -0.12 -4.16 30.86
N GLN A 90 -0.83 -3.08 31.21
CA GLN A 90 -2.13 -2.77 30.62
C GLN A 90 -2.02 -2.54 29.11
N PHE A 91 -1.03 -1.76 28.68
CA PHE A 91 -0.77 -1.49 27.27
C PHE A 91 -0.46 -2.77 26.48
N GLN A 92 0.44 -3.62 27.00
CA GLN A 92 0.78 -4.90 26.38
C GLN A 92 -0.44 -5.83 26.29
N SER A 93 -1.29 -5.85 27.32
CA SER A 93 -2.53 -6.62 27.32
C SER A 93 -3.53 -6.08 26.28
N SER A 94 -3.64 -4.76 26.12
CA SER A 94 -4.46 -4.12 25.09
C SER A 94 -3.97 -4.47 23.68
N LEU A 95 -2.65 -4.50 23.46
CA LEU A 95 -2.07 -4.92 22.18
C LEU A 95 -2.34 -6.40 21.87
N GLN A 96 -2.21 -7.29 22.85
CA GLN A 96 -2.56 -8.71 22.66
C GLN A 96 -4.05 -8.91 22.41
N ALA A 97 -4.91 -8.13 23.06
CA ALA A 97 -6.34 -8.15 22.80
C ALA A 97 -6.70 -7.63 21.40
N MET A 98 -5.92 -6.70 20.85
CA MET A 98 -6.05 -6.24 19.45
C MET A 98 -5.69 -7.35 18.46
N GLU A 99 -4.63 -8.13 18.70
CA GLU A 99 -4.21 -9.24 17.83
C GLU A 99 -5.31 -10.29 17.64
N MET A 100 -6.15 -10.50 18.66
CA MET A 100 -7.27 -11.46 18.62
C MET A 100 -8.47 -10.99 17.78
N LYS A 101 -8.52 -9.72 17.35
CA LYS A 101 -9.70 -9.12 16.69
C LYS A 101 -9.62 -8.96 15.17
N GLN A 102 -8.57 -9.43 14.49
CA GLN A 102 -8.35 -9.01 13.10
C GLN A 102 -9.16 -9.77 12.03
N LYS A 103 -10.05 -9.02 11.36
CA LYS A 103 -10.27 -9.13 9.91
C LYS A 103 -10.73 -7.84 9.22
N GLN A 104 -11.12 -6.75 9.91
CA GLN A 104 -11.85 -5.68 9.21
C GLN A 104 -11.62 -4.21 9.59
N GLN A 105 -10.89 -3.82 10.64
CA GLN A 105 -10.92 -2.41 11.06
C GLN A 105 -9.57 -1.82 11.48
N ARG A 106 -8.76 -1.44 10.48
CA ARG A 106 -7.61 -0.53 10.62
C ARG A 106 -8.00 0.81 11.27
N GLN A 107 -9.21 1.31 11.00
CA GLN A 107 -9.74 2.52 11.65
C GLN A 107 -9.97 2.34 13.15
N GLU A 108 -10.47 1.20 13.60
CA GLU A 108 -10.59 0.93 15.05
C GLU A 108 -9.21 0.83 15.70
N TYR A 109 -8.21 0.32 14.96
CA TYR A 109 -6.83 0.25 15.43
C TYR A 109 -6.22 1.65 15.62
N LEU A 110 -6.33 2.54 14.63
CA LEU A 110 -5.84 3.92 14.72
C LEU A 110 -6.59 4.74 15.79
N GLN A 111 -7.91 4.61 15.86
CA GLN A 111 -8.73 5.27 16.89
C GLN A 111 -8.36 4.79 18.30
N LEU A 112 -8.06 3.51 18.46
CA LEU A 112 -7.64 2.97 19.74
C LEU A 112 -6.20 3.38 20.09
N ILE A 113 -5.27 3.48 19.12
CA ILE A 113 -3.94 4.08 19.33
C ILE A 113 -4.08 5.52 19.82
N GLU A 114 -4.97 6.29 19.21
CA GLU A 114 -5.26 7.68 19.60
C GLU A 114 -5.83 7.73 21.01
N GLN A 115 -6.82 6.88 21.33
CA GLN A 115 -7.39 6.77 22.67
C GLN A 115 -6.34 6.37 23.73
N GLN A 116 -5.46 5.42 23.40
CA GLN A 116 -4.36 5.01 24.29
C GLN A 116 -3.34 6.14 24.47
N THR A 117 -3.07 6.91 23.42
CA THR A 117 -2.19 8.08 23.49
C THR A 117 -2.76 9.16 24.40
N GLN A 118 -4.07 9.39 24.34
CA GLN A 118 -4.77 10.32 25.23
C GLN A 118 -4.73 9.85 26.69
N ASN A 119 -5.14 8.60 26.96
CA ASN A 119 -5.10 8.01 28.30
C ASN A 119 -3.68 8.06 28.89
N PHE A 120 -2.67 7.81 28.07
CA PHE A 120 -1.27 7.87 28.50
C PHE A 120 -0.87 9.30 28.89
N SER A 121 -1.25 10.28 28.07
CA SER A 121 -0.93 11.70 28.32
C SER A 121 -1.60 12.20 29.61
N GLU A 122 -2.85 11.80 29.86
CA GLU A 122 -3.55 12.14 31.11
C GLU A 122 -2.86 11.52 32.33
N LEU A 123 -2.50 10.23 32.26
CA LEU A 123 -1.79 9.57 33.36
C LEU A 123 -0.42 10.22 33.61
N LEU A 124 0.27 10.66 32.56
CA LEU A 124 1.53 11.39 32.66
C LEU A 124 1.41 12.62 33.52
N GLU A 125 0.38 13.42 33.26
CA GLU A 125 0.14 14.66 34.00
C GLU A 125 -0.19 14.35 35.46
N THR A 126 -0.97 13.30 35.74
CA THR A 126 -1.23 12.89 37.13
C THR A 126 0.03 12.43 37.85
N GLU A 127 0.95 11.76 37.16
CA GLU A 127 2.19 11.27 37.72
C GLU A 127 3.18 12.43 37.96
N ARG A 128 3.28 13.38 37.03
CA ARG A 128 4.03 14.64 37.18
C ARG A 128 3.56 15.41 38.40
N GLU A 129 2.26 15.59 38.56
CA GLU A 129 1.71 16.29 39.72
C GLU A 129 1.98 15.53 41.04
N ALA A 130 1.86 14.21 41.05
CA ALA A 130 2.22 13.40 42.22
C ALA A 130 3.72 13.52 42.57
N ARG A 131 4.62 13.57 41.58
CA ARG A 131 6.06 13.80 41.80
C ARG A 131 6.35 15.20 42.37
N LYS A 132 5.70 16.25 41.86
CA LYS A 132 5.82 17.62 42.42
C LYS A 132 5.35 17.71 43.88
N ILE A 133 4.35 16.91 44.27
CA ILE A 133 3.90 16.83 45.67
C ILE A 133 4.95 16.10 46.53
N GLY A 134 5.46 14.96 46.03
CA GLY A 134 6.54 14.23 46.70
C GLY A 134 7.80 15.06 46.91
N GLU A 135 8.15 15.91 45.94
CA GLU A 135 9.26 16.88 46.04
C GLU A 135 9.05 17.87 47.18
N ARG A 136 7.87 18.49 47.30
CA ARG A 136 7.59 19.44 48.38
C ARG A 136 7.75 18.82 49.76
N LEU A 137 7.27 17.58 49.92
CA LEU A 137 7.46 16.82 51.16
C LEU A 137 8.94 16.51 51.43
N LEU A 138 9.71 16.22 50.38
CA LEU A 138 11.16 16.00 50.50
C LEU A 138 11.89 17.29 50.90
N GLN A 139 11.48 18.44 50.33
CA GLN A 139 12.03 19.76 50.64
C GLN A 139 11.86 20.09 52.13
N GLU A 140 10.64 19.89 52.65
CA GLU A 140 10.31 20.12 54.06
C GLU A 140 11.14 19.22 54.99
N GLN A 141 11.34 17.95 54.63
CA GLN A 141 12.17 17.02 55.40
C GLN A 141 13.66 17.41 55.40
N ILE A 142 14.18 17.94 54.29
CA ILE A 142 15.59 18.34 54.19
C ILE A 142 15.85 19.62 54.99
N ASP A 143 14.93 20.59 54.92
CA ASP A 143 15.03 21.82 55.68
C ASP A 143 14.95 21.56 57.21
N GLU A 144 14.26 20.50 57.65
CA GLU A 144 14.25 20.07 59.06
C GLU A 144 15.51 19.29 59.48
N VAL A 145 16.09 18.47 58.59
CA VAL A 145 17.14 17.48 58.95
C VAL A 145 18.55 18.03 58.78
N VAL A 146 18.79 19.00 57.90
CA VAL A 146 20.16 19.39 57.51
C VAL A 146 20.56 20.79 58.00
N ASN A 147 20.95 20.87 59.27
CA ASN A 147 21.47 22.10 59.89
C ASN A 147 23.00 22.29 59.74
N ASN A 148 23.72 21.32 59.14
CA ASN A 148 25.18 21.33 59.01
C ASN A 148 25.64 21.41 57.54
N LEU A 149 26.53 22.35 57.24
CA LEU A 149 27.13 22.57 55.91
C LEU A 149 27.81 21.31 55.34
N GLU A 150 28.49 20.51 56.17
CA GLU A 150 29.14 19.26 55.72
C GLU A 150 28.12 18.22 55.27
N GLN A 151 26.99 18.13 55.97
CA GLN A 151 25.89 17.22 55.60
C GLN A 151 25.18 17.70 54.32
N GLN A 152 25.01 19.02 54.13
CA GLN A 152 24.47 19.58 52.89
C GLN A 152 25.38 19.27 51.70
N GLN A 153 26.70 19.39 51.87
CA GLN A 153 27.64 19.07 50.79
C GLN A 153 27.67 17.57 50.46
N ALA A 154 27.59 16.69 51.47
CA ALA A 154 27.50 15.25 51.25
C ALA A 154 26.21 14.88 50.49
N LEU A 155 25.07 15.40 50.94
CA LEU A 155 23.77 15.19 50.28
C LEU A 155 23.77 15.68 48.84
N ALA A 156 24.30 16.87 48.59
CA ALA A 156 24.40 17.43 47.24
C ALA A 156 25.28 16.57 46.31
N ARG A 157 26.37 15.98 46.82
CA ARG A 157 27.24 15.09 46.04
C ARG A 157 26.55 13.77 45.71
N ASP A 158 25.85 13.17 46.67
CA ASP A 158 25.09 11.93 46.45
C ASP A 158 23.97 12.15 45.42
N TRP A 159 23.26 13.29 45.49
CA TRP A 159 22.23 13.64 44.50
C TRP A 159 22.80 13.86 43.11
N ILE A 160 23.93 14.57 42.97
CA ILE A 160 24.58 14.72 41.66
C ILE A 160 24.96 13.35 41.07
N ALA A 161 25.49 12.45 41.89
CA ALA A 161 25.86 11.11 41.44
C ALA A 161 24.64 10.29 40.99
N ASP A 162 23.56 10.32 41.75
CA ASP A 162 22.31 9.63 41.40
C ASP A 162 21.71 10.18 40.09
N VAL A 163 21.65 11.52 39.93
CA VAL A 163 21.09 12.16 38.73
C VAL A 163 21.99 11.98 37.50
N GLU A 164 23.31 11.95 37.68
CA GLU A 164 24.23 11.64 36.61
C GLU A 164 24.08 10.20 36.10
N GLN A 165 23.80 9.24 36.98
CA GLN A 165 23.51 7.86 36.57
C GLN A 165 22.24 7.81 35.70
N ILE A 166 21.20 8.58 36.05
CA ILE A 166 20.00 8.71 35.21
C ILE A 166 20.37 9.31 33.85
N TRP A 167 21.08 10.44 33.84
CA TRP A 167 21.50 11.09 32.60
C TRP A 167 22.29 10.16 31.67
N GLN A 168 23.25 9.40 32.20
CA GLN A 168 24.04 8.44 31.43
C GLN A 168 23.18 7.32 30.85
N SER A 169 22.21 6.81 31.62
CA SER A 169 21.27 5.80 31.11
C SER A 169 20.38 6.35 29.99
N LEU A 170 19.92 7.60 30.08
CA LEU A 170 19.15 8.25 29.02
C LEU A 170 19.98 8.41 27.74
N GLN A 171 21.26 8.75 27.88
CA GLN A 171 22.16 8.89 26.73
C GLN A 171 22.42 7.56 26.01
N SER A 172 22.56 6.47 26.79
CA SER A 172 22.87 5.14 26.26
C SER A 172 21.65 4.45 25.64
N ASP A 173 20.50 4.56 26.31
CA ASP A 173 19.37 3.65 26.07
C ASP A 173 18.26 4.26 25.19
N TYR A 174 18.34 5.55 24.87
CA TYR A 174 17.31 6.28 24.14
C TYR A 174 17.88 7.14 23.00
N ASP A 175 17.14 7.19 21.89
CA ASP A 175 17.41 8.10 20.76
C ASP A 175 16.90 9.52 21.08
N CYS A 176 17.58 10.20 22.01
CA CYS A 176 17.24 11.54 22.42
C CYS A 176 17.21 12.53 21.25
N GLU A 177 18.12 12.39 20.28
CA GLU A 177 18.18 13.31 19.13
C GLU A 177 16.95 13.22 18.22
N ARG A 178 16.40 12.01 18.07
CA ARG A 178 15.22 11.76 17.24
C ARG A 178 13.95 12.29 17.88
N PHE A 179 13.78 12.06 19.19
CA PHE A 179 12.51 12.31 19.87
C PHE A 179 12.50 13.61 20.67
N ALA A 180 13.66 14.14 21.07
CA ALA A 180 13.83 15.32 21.92
C ALA A 180 15.19 16.02 21.69
N PRO A 181 15.45 16.55 20.48
CA PRO A 181 16.75 17.07 20.09
C PRO A 181 17.24 18.18 21.04
N GLY A 182 18.51 18.10 21.45
CA GLY A 182 19.19 19.07 22.32
C GLY A 182 18.73 19.13 23.78
N LYS A 183 17.64 18.45 24.19
CA LYS A 183 17.16 18.50 25.59
C LYS A 183 18.16 17.88 26.58
N LEU A 184 18.78 16.76 26.20
CA LEU A 184 19.72 16.05 27.07
C LEU A 184 21.01 16.85 27.34
N ASP A 185 21.46 17.63 26.35
CA ASP A 185 22.66 18.49 26.47
C ASP A 185 22.43 19.65 27.44
N ILE A 186 21.24 20.25 27.42
CA ILE A 186 20.84 21.29 28.38
C ILE A 186 20.93 20.76 29.80
N LEU A 187 20.38 19.57 30.05
CA LEU A 187 20.39 18.93 31.38
C LEU A 187 21.81 18.57 31.84
N GLN A 188 22.69 18.22 30.90
CA GLN A 188 24.11 18.01 31.21
C GLN A 188 24.79 19.30 31.68
N GLN A 189 24.48 20.44 31.05
CA GLN A 189 25.01 21.74 31.45
C GLN A 189 24.53 22.14 32.85
N GLU A 190 23.27 21.86 33.19
CA GLU A 190 22.75 22.11 34.54
C GLU A 190 23.47 21.29 35.62
N LEU A 191 23.73 20.00 35.36
CA LEU A 191 24.52 19.14 36.26
C LEU A 191 25.94 19.69 36.46
N ASN A 192 26.58 20.18 35.40
CA ASN A 192 27.91 20.78 35.49
C ASN A 192 27.90 22.09 36.30
N LEU A 193 26.83 22.88 36.20
CA LEU A 193 26.63 24.08 37.02
C LEU A 193 26.44 23.72 38.49
N ALA A 194 25.63 22.70 38.80
CA ALA A 194 25.44 22.21 40.17
C ALA A 194 26.77 21.75 40.81
N ARG A 195 27.62 21.03 40.06
CA ARG A 195 28.97 20.67 40.53
C ARG A 195 29.83 21.89 40.85
N THR A 196 29.70 22.93 40.05
CA THR A 196 30.43 24.19 40.27
C THR A 196 29.94 24.88 41.54
N ASN A 197 28.64 24.90 41.80
CA ASN A 197 28.05 25.44 43.03
C ASN A 197 28.57 24.71 44.28
N ILE A 198 28.68 23.38 44.26
CA ILE A 198 29.29 22.61 45.37
C ILE A 198 30.74 23.03 45.61
N LYS A 199 31.55 23.18 44.56
CA LYS A 199 32.97 23.59 44.67
C LYS A 199 33.11 25.00 45.27
N GLN A 200 32.11 25.86 45.07
CA GLN A 200 32.05 27.21 45.61
C GLN A 200 31.44 27.28 47.04
N GLY A 201 31.07 26.14 47.62
CA GLY A 201 30.44 26.08 48.95
C GLY A 201 28.95 26.40 48.96
N LEU A 202 28.33 26.57 47.79
CA LEU A 202 26.90 26.88 47.62
C LEU A 202 26.06 25.59 47.57
N ALA A 203 26.09 24.81 48.65
CA ALA A 203 25.46 23.49 48.71
C ALA A 203 23.93 23.56 48.49
N GLN A 204 23.24 24.51 49.14
CA GLN A 204 21.77 24.65 48.98
C GLN A 204 21.37 24.97 47.53
N ALA A 205 22.12 25.84 46.85
CA ALA A 205 21.87 26.16 45.44
C ALA A 205 22.15 24.96 44.52
N ALA A 206 23.15 24.14 44.84
CA ALA A 206 23.40 22.89 44.13
C ALA A 206 22.27 21.88 44.34
N ILE A 207 21.80 21.70 45.57
CA ILE A 207 20.67 20.81 45.92
C ILE A 207 19.43 21.18 45.11
N SER A 208 19.02 22.45 45.12
CA SER A 208 17.85 22.90 44.35
C SER A 208 18.02 22.74 42.84
N MET A 209 19.21 22.99 42.31
CA MET A 209 19.49 22.77 40.88
C MET A 209 19.34 21.28 40.52
N VAL A 210 19.91 20.39 41.33
CA VAL A 210 19.90 18.94 41.06
C VAL A 210 18.49 18.36 41.18
N GLN A 211 17.66 18.85 42.10
CA GLN A 211 16.24 18.47 42.16
C GLN A 211 15.50 18.81 40.88
N ARG A 212 15.68 20.04 40.39
CA ARG A 212 15.05 20.45 39.14
C ARG A 212 15.54 19.61 37.97
N THR A 213 16.86 19.46 37.84
CA THR A 213 17.44 18.66 36.75
C THR A 213 17.01 17.20 36.81
N TYR A 214 16.85 16.63 38.02
CA TYR A 214 16.27 15.30 38.21
C TYR A 214 14.84 15.22 37.65
N LEU A 215 13.96 16.15 38.03
CA LEU A 215 12.58 16.16 37.55
C LEU A 215 12.50 16.28 36.03
N GLU A 216 13.31 17.17 35.46
CA GLU A 216 13.37 17.36 34.01
C GLU A 216 13.92 16.12 33.29
N LEU A 217 14.90 15.41 33.87
CA LEU A 217 15.39 14.13 33.33
C LEU A 217 14.34 13.03 33.39
N THR A 218 13.61 12.91 34.49
CA THR A 218 12.55 11.91 34.61
C THR A 218 11.39 12.23 33.66
N ASP A 219 11.04 13.51 33.50
CA ASP A 219 10.03 13.94 32.53
C ASP A 219 10.48 13.69 31.09
N LEU A 220 11.74 13.95 30.77
CA LEU A 220 12.33 13.65 29.48
C LEU A 220 12.28 12.14 29.21
N ARG A 221 12.69 11.29 30.15
CA ARG A 221 12.64 9.82 30.00
C ARG A 221 11.24 9.36 29.64
N ILE A 222 10.26 9.87 30.36
CA ILE A 222 8.86 9.51 30.19
C ILE A 222 8.35 9.97 28.81
N GLU A 223 8.69 11.19 28.39
CA GLU A 223 8.37 11.71 27.05
C GLU A 223 9.02 10.85 25.95
N LEU A 224 10.27 10.44 26.13
CA LEU A 224 10.99 9.58 25.18
C LEU A 224 10.34 8.20 25.08
N GLU A 225 10.02 7.55 26.20
CA GLU A 225 9.31 6.27 26.20
C GLU A 225 7.96 6.36 25.47
N GLN A 226 7.22 7.45 25.69
CA GLN A 226 5.94 7.67 25.01
C GLN A 226 6.13 7.81 23.50
N LYS A 227 6.99 8.74 23.08
CA LYS A 227 7.24 9.04 21.68
C LYS A 227 7.77 7.82 20.93
N GLU A 228 8.68 7.07 21.54
CA GLU A 228 9.19 5.85 20.95
C GLU A 228 8.10 4.80 20.78
N ARG A 229 7.22 4.58 21.77
CA ARG A 229 6.10 3.62 21.63
C ARG A 229 5.11 4.02 20.55
N ILE A 230 4.70 5.29 20.53
CA ILE A 230 3.82 5.83 19.49
C ILE A 230 4.45 5.61 18.12
N TRP A 231 5.73 5.93 17.99
CA TRP A 231 6.48 5.70 16.77
C TRP A 231 6.48 4.21 16.36
N GLN A 232 6.79 3.29 17.28
CA GLN A 232 6.81 1.85 17.01
C GLN A 232 5.43 1.35 16.55
N LEU A 233 4.34 1.86 17.12
CA LEU A 233 2.97 1.49 16.71
C LEU A 233 2.68 1.93 15.28
N PHE A 234 2.95 3.19 14.96
CA PHE A 234 2.74 3.71 13.60
C PHE A 234 3.63 2.99 12.59
N TYR A 235 4.89 2.73 12.96
CA TYR A 235 5.85 2.03 12.11
C TYR A 235 5.37 0.61 11.81
N GLN A 236 4.96 -0.12 12.85
CA GLN A 236 4.46 -1.48 12.72
C GLN A 236 3.20 -1.55 11.85
N ALA A 237 2.23 -0.67 12.11
CA ALA A 237 1.00 -0.61 11.33
C ALA A 237 1.30 -0.35 9.85
N ALA A 238 2.15 0.64 9.55
CA ALA A 238 2.54 0.96 8.19
C ALA A 238 3.23 -0.22 7.50
N LEU A 239 4.13 -0.91 8.19
CA LEU A 239 4.86 -2.06 7.64
C LEU A 239 3.93 -3.26 7.38
N GLU A 240 3.02 -3.57 8.30
CA GLU A 240 2.03 -4.64 8.14
C GLU A 240 1.07 -4.37 6.97
N ASP A 241 0.54 -3.13 6.87
CA ASP A 241 -0.34 -2.72 5.79
C ASP A 241 0.35 -2.89 4.44
N LEU A 242 1.60 -2.42 4.35
CA LEU A 242 2.36 -2.43 3.12
C LEU A 242 2.74 -3.85 2.68
N ARG A 243 3.22 -4.69 3.62
CA ARG A 243 3.55 -6.09 3.33
C ARG A 243 2.30 -6.90 2.95
N SER A 244 1.16 -6.61 3.57
CA SER A 244 -0.12 -7.19 3.19
C SER A 244 -0.49 -6.81 1.75
N LEU A 245 -0.45 -5.52 1.40
CA LEU A 245 -0.72 -5.05 0.04
C LEU A 245 0.25 -5.63 -1.01
N ILE A 246 1.55 -5.68 -0.71
CA ILE A 246 2.55 -6.32 -1.59
C ILE A 246 2.22 -7.80 -1.80
N THR A 247 1.83 -8.50 -0.73
CA THR A 247 1.43 -9.91 -0.80
C THR A 247 0.15 -10.09 -1.63
N GLU A 248 -0.84 -9.22 -1.48
CA GLU A 248 -2.04 -9.20 -2.33
C GLU A 248 -1.70 -8.95 -3.80
N VAL A 249 -0.81 -8.00 -4.10
CA VAL A 249 -0.32 -7.76 -5.46
C VAL A 249 0.30 -9.02 -6.04
N HIS A 250 1.17 -9.70 -5.29
CA HIS A 250 1.80 -10.95 -5.73
C HIS A 250 0.77 -12.06 -5.98
N GLY A 251 -0.21 -12.22 -5.10
CA GLY A 251 -1.29 -13.20 -5.27
C GLY A 251 -2.20 -12.91 -6.46
N ASN A 252 -2.33 -11.63 -6.85
CA ASN A 252 -3.18 -11.17 -7.95
C ASN A 252 -2.42 -10.96 -9.28
N ARG A 253 -1.16 -11.41 -9.40
CA ARG A 253 -0.41 -11.31 -10.68
C ARG A 253 -1.04 -12.13 -11.80
N GLU A 254 -1.59 -13.29 -11.45
CA GLU A 254 -2.27 -14.19 -12.38
C GLU A 254 -3.77 -14.23 -12.09
N TYR A 255 -4.55 -14.11 -13.15
CA TYR A 255 -5.98 -14.33 -13.13
C TYR A 255 -6.27 -15.72 -13.68
N VAL A 256 -6.96 -16.56 -12.91
CA VAL A 256 -7.28 -17.94 -13.30
C VAL A 256 -8.77 -18.04 -13.58
N ILE A 257 -9.13 -18.54 -14.76
CA ILE A 257 -10.51 -18.86 -15.13
C ILE A 257 -10.67 -20.38 -15.04
N GLU A 258 -11.52 -20.85 -14.13
CA GLU A 258 -11.94 -22.26 -14.11
C GLU A 258 -12.77 -22.56 -15.37
N ALA A 259 -12.40 -23.59 -16.11
CA ALA A 259 -13.23 -24.07 -17.21
C ALA A 259 -14.43 -24.84 -16.64
N ASP A 260 -15.64 -24.56 -17.12
CA ASP A 260 -16.89 -25.23 -16.70
C ASP A 260 -16.95 -26.74 -17.06
N THR A 261 -15.97 -27.25 -17.82
CA THR A 261 -15.79 -28.67 -18.19
C THR A 261 -14.32 -29.05 -18.03
N GLU A 262 -13.97 -30.35 -18.03
CA GLU A 262 -12.64 -30.98 -17.80
C GLU A 262 -11.46 -30.44 -18.67
N GLY A 263 -11.27 -29.12 -18.71
CA GLY A 263 -10.22 -28.40 -19.39
C GLY A 263 -9.27 -27.75 -18.39
N GLU A 264 -8.05 -27.48 -18.84
CA GLU A 264 -7.06 -26.77 -18.05
C GLU A 264 -7.50 -25.33 -17.77
N ALA A 265 -7.32 -24.87 -16.53
CA ALA A 265 -7.66 -23.51 -16.14
C ALA A 265 -6.82 -22.50 -16.93
N LEU A 266 -7.48 -21.53 -17.57
CA LEU A 266 -6.81 -20.51 -18.36
C LEU A 266 -6.23 -19.43 -17.44
N LYS A 267 -4.93 -19.18 -17.56
CA LYS A 267 -4.19 -18.19 -16.78
C LYS A 267 -3.91 -16.94 -17.61
N PHE A 268 -4.26 -15.78 -17.07
CA PHE A 268 -4.00 -14.48 -17.67
C PHE A 268 -3.07 -13.65 -16.79
N GLN A 269 -2.07 -13.02 -17.39
CA GLN A 269 -1.17 -12.12 -16.67
C GLN A 269 -1.79 -10.72 -16.57
N VAL A 270 -2.01 -10.21 -15.36
CA VAL A 270 -2.67 -8.91 -15.15
C VAL A 270 -1.89 -7.75 -15.78
N ASP A 271 -0.55 -7.77 -15.70
CA ASP A 271 0.29 -6.74 -16.31
C ASP A 271 0.16 -6.67 -17.83
N TYR A 272 -0.09 -7.81 -18.49
CA TYR A 272 -0.30 -7.83 -19.93
C TYR A 272 -1.56 -7.02 -20.29
N TRP A 273 -2.65 -7.23 -19.55
CA TRP A 273 -3.94 -6.58 -19.80
C TRP A 273 -4.01 -5.14 -19.34
N THR A 274 -3.18 -4.74 -18.37
CA THR A 274 -3.14 -3.39 -17.80
C THR A 274 -1.93 -2.57 -18.24
N GLN A 275 -1.17 -3.06 -19.23
CA GLN A 275 0.01 -2.38 -19.79
C GLN A 275 1.10 -2.07 -18.73
N GLY A 276 1.29 -2.97 -17.77
CA GLY A 276 2.34 -2.85 -16.74
C GLY A 276 1.95 -2.03 -15.50
N LYS A 277 0.68 -1.61 -15.37
CA LYS A 277 0.21 -0.82 -14.21
C LYS A 277 0.36 -1.57 -12.88
N LEU A 278 0.22 -2.90 -12.85
CA LEU A 278 0.40 -3.69 -11.63
C LEU A 278 1.87 -3.68 -11.20
N SER A 279 2.80 -3.86 -12.13
CA SER A 279 4.25 -3.73 -11.88
C SER A 279 4.65 -2.32 -11.43
N GLU A 280 4.06 -1.27 -12.01
CA GLU A 280 4.31 0.10 -11.56
C GLU A 280 3.82 0.31 -10.12
N TYR A 281 2.60 -0.15 -9.82
CA TYR A 281 2.02 -0.10 -8.49
C TYR A 281 2.86 -0.86 -7.46
N GLN A 282 3.32 -2.07 -7.79
CA GLN A 282 4.22 -2.85 -6.96
C GLN A 282 5.51 -2.09 -6.64
N ASN A 283 6.16 -1.51 -7.66
CA ASN A 283 7.37 -0.73 -7.47
C ASN A 283 7.15 0.49 -6.55
N GLN A 284 5.95 1.09 -6.55
CA GLN A 284 5.62 2.18 -5.63
C GLN A 284 5.53 1.68 -4.19
N LEU A 285 4.87 0.54 -3.96
CA LEU A 285 4.78 -0.08 -2.63
C LEU A 285 6.16 -0.50 -2.10
N GLU A 286 6.96 -1.20 -2.90
CA GLU A 286 8.30 -1.66 -2.51
C GLU A 286 9.25 -0.49 -2.18
N LYS A 287 9.12 0.65 -2.87
CA LYS A 287 9.87 1.86 -2.52
C LYS A 287 9.49 2.40 -1.14
N LEU A 288 8.21 2.36 -0.78
CA LEU A 288 7.76 2.75 0.56
C LEU A 288 8.27 1.76 1.61
N GLU A 289 8.30 0.45 1.30
CA GLU A 289 8.79 -0.58 2.22
C GLU A 289 10.26 -0.35 2.51
N LYS A 290 11.03 -0.21 1.42
CA LYS A 290 12.45 0.03 1.50
C LYS A 290 12.76 1.30 2.26
N ARG A 291 11.97 2.37 2.08
CA ARG A 291 12.14 3.61 2.85
C ARG A 291 11.89 3.39 4.34
N LEU A 292 10.83 2.67 4.72
CA LEU A 292 10.56 2.34 6.13
C LEU A 292 11.73 1.57 6.75
N ILE A 293 12.25 0.55 6.05
CA ILE A 293 13.33 -0.31 6.53
C ILE A 293 14.68 0.41 6.56
N ASP A 294 15.07 1.06 5.46
CA ASP A 294 16.41 1.67 5.32
C ASP A 294 16.56 2.94 6.18
N GLU A 295 15.48 3.72 6.35
CA GLU A 295 15.48 4.98 7.10
C GLU A 295 14.98 4.80 8.56
N GLU A 296 14.77 3.56 9.02
CA GLU A 296 14.14 3.23 10.31
C GLU A 296 14.66 4.06 11.49
N LYS A 297 15.99 4.24 11.57
CA LYS A 297 16.66 4.94 12.67
C LYS A 297 16.48 6.46 12.64
N THR A 298 16.15 7.00 11.47
CA THR A 298 16.07 8.45 11.23
C THR A 298 14.64 8.96 11.04
N LEU A 299 13.68 8.08 10.76
CA LEU A 299 12.29 8.46 10.54
C LEU A 299 11.66 9.04 11.80
N THR A 300 11.04 10.22 11.72
CA THR A 300 10.23 10.73 12.83
C THR A 300 8.83 10.11 12.81
N THR A 301 8.04 10.32 13.86
CA THR A 301 6.63 9.87 13.92
C THR A 301 5.81 10.47 12.78
N GLU A 302 5.99 11.77 12.52
CA GLU A 302 5.29 12.47 11.45
C GLU A 302 5.66 11.93 10.07
N ALA A 303 6.92 11.50 9.88
CA ALA A 303 7.37 10.90 8.64
C ALA A 303 6.71 9.52 8.40
N VAL A 304 6.53 8.72 9.45
CA VAL A 304 5.83 7.43 9.37
C VAL A 304 4.34 7.62 9.13
N GLU A 305 3.69 8.57 9.82
CA GLU A 305 2.29 8.91 9.57
C GLU A 305 2.07 9.38 8.12
N ALA A 306 2.97 10.18 7.57
CA ALA A 306 2.92 10.59 6.17
C ALA A 306 3.01 9.38 5.22
N ILE A 307 3.81 8.37 5.53
CA ILE A 307 3.87 7.11 4.77
C ILE A 307 2.55 6.35 4.91
N SER A 308 1.99 6.23 6.12
CA SER A 308 0.69 5.60 6.36
C SER A 308 -0.43 6.23 5.54
N ASN A 309 -0.44 7.57 5.43
CA ASN A 309 -1.40 8.31 4.60
C ASN A 309 -1.19 8.02 3.10
N GLN A 310 0.05 7.91 2.63
CA GLN A 310 0.33 7.50 1.25
C GLN A 310 -0.17 6.08 0.97
N ILE A 311 0.03 5.14 1.91
CA ILE A 311 -0.49 3.77 1.80
C ILE A 311 -2.02 3.79 1.65
N GLN A 312 -2.74 4.61 2.43
CA GLN A 312 -4.20 4.74 2.33
C GLN A 312 -4.65 5.21 0.94
N THR A 313 -3.92 6.14 0.32
CA THR A 313 -4.24 6.59 -1.05
C THR A 313 -3.97 5.53 -2.11
N LEU A 314 -3.06 4.59 -1.83
CA LEU A 314 -2.67 3.52 -2.75
C LEU A 314 -3.52 2.26 -2.59
N GLU A 315 -4.16 2.05 -1.44
CA GLU A 315 -5.01 0.89 -1.14
C GLU A 315 -6.10 0.60 -2.19
N PRO A 316 -6.95 1.56 -2.63
CA PRO A 316 -8.01 1.27 -3.61
C PRO A 316 -7.46 0.93 -5.01
N ARG A 317 -6.22 1.34 -5.32
CA ARG A 317 -5.65 1.25 -6.67
C ARG A 317 -5.46 -0.19 -7.13
N LEU A 318 -5.23 -1.15 -6.23
CA LEU A 318 -5.17 -2.56 -6.60
C LEU A 318 -6.51 -3.04 -7.19
N ALA A 319 -7.63 -2.70 -6.54
CA ALA A 319 -8.95 -3.09 -7.02
C ALA A 319 -9.23 -2.49 -8.41
N GLU A 320 -8.88 -1.22 -8.63
CA GLU A 320 -9.02 -0.55 -9.93
C GLU A 320 -8.19 -1.22 -11.04
N ILE A 321 -6.93 -1.58 -10.75
CA ILE A 321 -6.07 -2.28 -11.71
C ILE A 321 -6.65 -3.66 -12.06
N LEU A 322 -7.16 -4.39 -11.07
CA LEU A 322 -7.76 -5.71 -11.29
C LEU A 322 -9.06 -5.60 -12.08
N GLU A 323 -9.89 -4.60 -11.80
CA GLU A 323 -11.10 -4.32 -12.57
C GLU A 323 -10.76 -3.98 -14.02
N GLU A 324 -9.77 -3.11 -14.26
CA GLU A 324 -9.30 -2.77 -15.61
C GLU A 324 -8.82 -4.01 -16.38
N ALA A 325 -8.07 -4.89 -15.71
CA ALA A 325 -7.61 -6.15 -16.30
C ALA A 325 -8.79 -7.03 -16.72
N ARG A 326 -9.79 -7.19 -15.84
CA ARG A 326 -10.99 -8.00 -16.11
C ARG A 326 -11.79 -7.43 -17.27
N LEU A 327 -12.07 -6.13 -17.26
CA LEU A 327 -12.80 -5.46 -18.34
C LEU A 327 -12.07 -5.59 -19.67
N SER A 328 -10.74 -5.55 -19.67
CA SER A 328 -9.92 -5.72 -20.87
C SER A 328 -9.99 -7.15 -21.43
N ILE A 329 -9.95 -8.17 -20.56
CA ILE A 329 -10.14 -9.58 -20.95
C ILE A 329 -11.53 -9.78 -21.56
N LEU A 330 -12.57 -9.33 -20.87
CA LEU A 330 -13.96 -9.43 -21.33
C LEU A 330 -14.18 -8.69 -22.65
N SER A 331 -13.61 -7.49 -22.78
CA SER A 331 -13.66 -6.71 -24.03
C SER A 331 -13.02 -7.48 -25.18
N SER A 332 -11.93 -8.21 -24.93
CA SER A 332 -11.32 -9.09 -25.94
C SER A 332 -12.25 -10.21 -26.38
N GLN A 333 -12.92 -10.88 -25.45
CA GLN A 333 -13.86 -11.97 -25.74
C GLN A 333 -15.04 -11.46 -26.57
N VAL A 334 -15.62 -10.33 -26.16
CA VAL A 334 -16.66 -9.62 -26.90
C VAL A 334 -16.26 -9.36 -28.36
N ARG A 335 -15.01 -8.95 -28.62
CA ARG A 335 -14.56 -8.74 -30.01
C ARG A 335 -14.59 -10.02 -30.83
N ALA A 336 -14.21 -11.15 -30.25
CA ALA A 336 -14.28 -12.44 -30.92
C ALA A 336 -15.72 -12.89 -31.16
N GLU A 337 -16.62 -12.72 -30.19
CA GLU A 337 -18.05 -13.04 -30.32
C GLU A 337 -18.74 -12.20 -31.40
N ILE A 338 -18.47 -10.89 -31.46
CA ILE A 338 -18.97 -10.02 -32.53
C ILE A 338 -18.47 -10.53 -33.89
N ALA A 339 -17.20 -10.94 -33.99
CA ALA A 339 -16.63 -11.45 -35.24
C ALA A 339 -17.30 -12.75 -35.69
N GLU A 340 -17.56 -13.66 -34.75
CA GLU A 340 -18.27 -14.91 -34.98
C GLU A 340 -19.69 -14.65 -35.48
N ARG A 341 -20.44 -13.74 -34.83
CA ARG A 341 -21.78 -13.34 -35.29
C ARG A 341 -21.75 -12.74 -36.70
N VAL A 342 -20.77 -11.88 -36.99
CA VAL A 342 -20.59 -11.30 -38.33
C VAL A 342 -20.34 -12.41 -39.37
N ALA A 343 -19.49 -13.39 -39.04
CA ALA A 343 -19.22 -14.51 -39.93
C ALA A 343 -20.47 -15.36 -40.17
N GLU A 344 -21.24 -15.69 -39.13
CA GLU A 344 -22.50 -16.44 -39.23
C GLU A 344 -23.54 -15.72 -40.11
N VAL A 345 -23.72 -14.41 -39.93
CA VAL A 345 -24.64 -13.60 -40.75
C VAL A 345 -24.19 -13.60 -42.22
N LEU A 346 -22.89 -13.49 -42.48
CA LEU A 346 -22.37 -13.51 -43.85
C LEU A 346 -22.44 -14.92 -44.47
N GLU A 347 -22.34 -15.98 -43.67
CA GLU A 347 -22.52 -17.35 -44.12
C GLU A 347 -23.95 -17.60 -44.65
N GLN A 348 -24.97 -17.06 -43.98
CA GLN A 348 -26.35 -17.10 -44.46
C GLN A 348 -26.53 -16.40 -45.82
N LEU A 349 -25.66 -15.43 -46.14
CA LEU A 349 -25.64 -14.71 -47.42
C LEU A 349 -24.77 -15.39 -48.49
N GLY A 350 -24.25 -16.59 -48.21
CA GLY A 350 -23.46 -17.39 -49.15
C GLY A 350 -21.96 -17.09 -49.15
N TYR A 351 -21.45 -16.43 -48.11
CA TYR A 351 -20.01 -16.32 -47.87
C TYR A 351 -19.50 -17.50 -47.04
N SER A 352 -18.19 -17.71 -47.03
CA SER A 352 -17.52 -18.72 -46.22
C SER A 352 -16.31 -18.10 -45.53
N LEU A 353 -16.04 -18.53 -44.29
CA LEU A 353 -14.90 -18.04 -43.51
C LEU A 353 -13.58 -18.42 -44.22
N ASP A 354 -12.75 -17.40 -44.49
CA ASP A 354 -11.43 -17.56 -45.10
C ASP A 354 -10.34 -17.51 -44.01
N THR A 355 -10.33 -16.45 -43.20
CA THR A 355 -9.33 -16.24 -42.14
C THR A 355 -9.88 -15.33 -41.04
N SER A 356 -9.46 -15.56 -39.79
CA SER A 356 -9.76 -14.68 -38.66
C SER A 356 -8.63 -14.66 -37.63
N GLY A 357 -8.56 -13.59 -36.83
CA GLY A 357 -7.63 -13.51 -35.73
C GLY A 357 -7.39 -12.09 -35.21
N TYR A 358 -6.66 -12.01 -34.11
CA TYR A 358 -6.20 -10.74 -33.56
C TYR A 358 -4.99 -10.22 -34.34
N GLU A 359 -4.95 -8.89 -34.52
CA GLU A 359 -3.80 -8.18 -35.06
C GLU A 359 -2.54 -8.54 -34.24
N ASN A 360 -1.48 -8.97 -34.94
CA ASN A 360 -0.20 -9.38 -34.36
C ASN A 360 -0.30 -10.47 -33.27
N LYS A 361 -1.40 -11.22 -33.24
CA LYS A 361 -1.73 -12.17 -32.16
C LYS A 361 -1.82 -11.54 -30.77
N ASP A 362 -1.97 -10.20 -30.70
CA ASP A 362 -2.17 -9.47 -29.45
C ASP A 362 -3.67 -9.37 -29.17
N LEU A 363 -4.13 -10.11 -28.17
CA LEU A 363 -5.55 -10.15 -27.78
C LEU A 363 -6.14 -8.77 -27.42
N ARG A 364 -5.32 -7.77 -27.14
CA ARG A 364 -5.78 -6.40 -26.80
C ARG A 364 -6.08 -5.55 -28.03
N ARG A 365 -5.66 -5.99 -29.21
CA ARG A 365 -5.79 -5.25 -30.47
C ARG A 365 -7.06 -5.61 -31.22
N ASN A 366 -7.14 -5.10 -32.45
CA ASN A 366 -8.21 -5.35 -33.38
C ASN A 366 -8.39 -6.85 -33.62
N TYR A 367 -9.63 -7.28 -33.75
CA TYR A 367 -9.98 -8.59 -34.27
C TYR A 367 -10.45 -8.44 -35.72
N ALA A 368 -9.86 -9.19 -36.65
CA ALA A 368 -10.29 -9.19 -38.03
C ALA A 368 -10.88 -10.54 -38.43
N VAL A 369 -11.88 -10.48 -39.30
CA VAL A 369 -12.46 -11.65 -39.97
C VAL A 369 -12.59 -11.34 -41.46
N LYS A 370 -12.13 -12.27 -42.30
CA LYS A 370 -12.28 -12.26 -43.74
C LYS A 370 -13.17 -13.42 -44.16
N VAL A 371 -14.16 -13.10 -44.98
CA VAL A 371 -15.05 -14.08 -45.61
C VAL A 371 -15.06 -13.90 -47.12
N LYS A 372 -15.36 -14.97 -47.85
CA LYS A 372 -15.34 -14.99 -49.31
C LYS A 372 -16.53 -15.77 -49.88
N ASN A 373 -17.15 -15.25 -50.95
CA ASN A 373 -18.22 -15.96 -51.67
C ASN A 373 -17.70 -16.74 -52.88
N ILE A 374 -18.56 -17.58 -53.48
CA ILE A 374 -18.25 -18.37 -54.67
C ILE A 374 -17.91 -17.52 -55.93
N SER A 375 -18.35 -16.27 -55.96
CA SER A 375 -18.10 -15.31 -57.04
C SER A 375 -16.73 -14.62 -56.91
N GLY A 376 -16.03 -14.84 -55.79
CA GLY A 376 -14.74 -14.24 -55.49
C GLY A 376 -14.81 -12.86 -54.84
N ASP A 377 -15.98 -12.41 -54.39
CA ASP A 377 -16.11 -11.20 -53.57
C ASP A 377 -15.64 -11.49 -52.14
N GLU A 378 -14.92 -10.54 -51.56
CA GLU A 378 -14.33 -10.64 -50.23
C GLU A 378 -14.93 -9.56 -49.32
N VAL A 379 -15.21 -9.93 -48.07
CA VAL A 379 -15.61 -8.99 -47.02
C VAL A 379 -14.65 -9.13 -45.86
N VAL A 380 -14.05 -8.01 -45.47
CA VAL A 380 -13.14 -7.91 -44.32
C VAL A 380 -13.78 -7.04 -43.26
N THR A 381 -14.06 -7.63 -42.12
CA THR A 381 -14.57 -6.92 -40.95
C THR A 381 -13.47 -6.77 -39.91
N ILE A 382 -13.27 -5.55 -39.41
CA ILE A 382 -12.31 -5.23 -38.35
C ILE A 382 -13.10 -4.68 -37.17
N ILE A 383 -12.90 -5.29 -36.00
CA ILE A 383 -13.53 -4.94 -34.75
C ILE A 383 -12.47 -4.36 -33.83
N SER A 384 -12.58 -3.06 -33.56
CA SER A 384 -11.61 -2.30 -32.79
C SER A 384 -12.11 -2.03 -31.36
N PRO A 385 -11.22 -2.14 -30.36
CA PRO A 385 -11.55 -1.79 -28.98
C PRO A 385 -11.96 -0.32 -28.87
N ALA A 386 -13.01 -0.02 -28.10
CA ALA A 386 -13.33 1.34 -27.69
C ALA A 386 -12.83 1.63 -26.26
N GLN A 387 -12.88 2.90 -25.85
CA GLN A 387 -12.51 3.31 -24.49
C GLN A 387 -13.51 2.83 -23.43
N GLU A 388 -14.78 2.70 -23.78
CA GLU A 388 -15.83 2.25 -22.86
C GLU A 388 -16.09 0.75 -23.01
N PHE A 389 -16.20 0.05 -21.88
CA PHE A 389 -16.51 -1.38 -21.87
C PHE A 389 -17.85 -1.69 -22.54
N GLY A 390 -17.86 -2.73 -23.39
CA GLY A 390 -19.04 -3.15 -24.15
C GLY A 390 -19.25 -2.39 -25.46
N ASN A 391 -18.50 -1.32 -25.72
CA ASN A 391 -18.50 -0.62 -26.99
C ASN A 391 -17.32 -1.11 -27.85
N ASN A 392 -17.58 -1.35 -29.13
CA ASN A 392 -16.55 -1.62 -30.13
C ASN A 392 -16.88 -0.87 -31.41
N THR A 393 -15.86 -0.55 -32.20
CA THR A 393 -16.08 -0.02 -33.54
C THR A 393 -15.98 -1.17 -34.53
N VAL A 394 -17.03 -1.38 -35.32
CA VAL A 394 -17.06 -2.40 -36.36
C VAL A 394 -16.93 -1.70 -37.70
N SER A 395 -15.89 -2.07 -38.44
CA SER A 395 -15.67 -1.59 -39.81
C SER A 395 -15.79 -2.75 -40.79
N ILE A 396 -16.66 -2.62 -41.77
CA ILE A 396 -16.90 -3.63 -42.82
C ILE A 396 -16.35 -3.08 -44.13
N ASN A 397 -15.44 -3.82 -44.73
CA ASN A 397 -14.75 -3.47 -45.96
C ASN A 397 -15.09 -4.51 -47.02
N THR A 398 -15.75 -4.09 -48.09
CA THR A 398 -16.15 -4.98 -49.19
C THR A 398 -15.23 -4.81 -50.39
N PHE A 399 -14.79 -5.92 -50.96
CA PHE A 399 -13.93 -5.98 -52.13
C PHE A 399 -14.59 -6.85 -53.19
N SER A 400 -14.99 -6.24 -54.30
CA SER A 400 -15.57 -6.96 -55.44
C SER A 400 -14.81 -6.64 -56.72
N ASN A 401 -14.59 -7.68 -57.52
CA ASN A 401 -14.05 -7.58 -58.86
C ASN A 401 -15.15 -7.36 -59.93
N ILE A 402 -16.43 -7.43 -59.54
CA ILE A 402 -17.59 -7.48 -60.45
C ILE A 402 -18.56 -6.30 -60.20
N LEU A 403 -18.75 -5.89 -58.94
CA LEU A 403 -19.64 -4.78 -58.56
C LEU A 403 -18.94 -3.42 -58.70
N ILE A 404 -19.47 -2.58 -59.60
CA ILE A 404 -19.00 -1.20 -59.86
C ILE A 404 -19.96 -0.17 -59.19
N ASP A 405 -21.11 -0.61 -58.68
CA ASP A 405 -22.18 0.27 -58.17
C ASP A 405 -22.08 0.54 -56.65
N GLU A 406 -21.93 1.83 -56.31
CA GLU A 406 -21.86 2.34 -54.93
C GLU A 406 -23.18 2.15 -54.17
N SER A 407 -24.32 2.24 -54.87
CA SER A 407 -25.66 2.05 -54.30
C SER A 407 -25.89 0.61 -53.83
N ALA A 408 -25.47 -0.37 -54.63
CA ALA A 408 -25.53 -1.78 -54.28
C ALA A 408 -24.60 -2.12 -53.09
N THR A 409 -23.42 -1.50 -53.04
CA THR A 409 -22.46 -1.67 -51.94
C THR A 409 -23.00 -1.10 -50.62
N GLN A 410 -23.69 0.04 -50.68
CA GLN A 410 -24.36 0.65 -49.52
C GLN A 410 -25.55 -0.19 -49.04
N SER A 411 -26.36 -0.71 -49.96
CA SER A 411 -27.51 -1.56 -49.62
C SER A 411 -27.06 -2.88 -48.97
N ASN A 412 -25.99 -3.51 -49.45
CA ASN A 412 -25.41 -4.70 -48.83
C ASN A 412 -24.87 -4.42 -47.43
N ALA A 413 -24.14 -3.32 -47.24
CA ALA A 413 -23.66 -2.95 -45.90
C ALA A 413 -24.82 -2.68 -44.93
N GLN A 414 -25.87 -1.98 -45.38
CA GLN A 414 -27.07 -1.75 -44.58
C GLN A 414 -27.80 -3.05 -44.21
N ALA A 415 -27.87 -4.02 -45.13
CA ALA A 415 -28.44 -5.34 -44.87
C ALA A 415 -27.64 -6.09 -43.80
N ILE A 416 -26.30 -6.06 -43.87
CA ILE A 416 -25.43 -6.68 -42.87
C ILE A 416 -25.64 -6.04 -41.49
N PHE A 417 -25.59 -4.71 -41.38
CA PHE A 417 -25.81 -4.04 -40.10
C PHE A 417 -27.25 -4.20 -39.56
N SER A 418 -28.26 -4.32 -40.44
CA SER A 418 -29.64 -4.61 -40.02
C SER A 418 -29.80 -6.03 -39.49
N LEU A 419 -29.10 -7.01 -40.08
CA LEU A 419 -29.08 -8.40 -39.60
C LEU A 419 -28.31 -8.50 -38.28
N LEU A 420 -27.18 -7.81 -38.13
CA LEU A 420 -26.47 -7.72 -36.86
C LEU A 420 -27.36 -7.16 -35.74
N ALA A 421 -28.16 -6.12 -36.04
CA ALA A 421 -29.12 -5.57 -35.07
C ALA A 421 -30.24 -6.56 -34.68
N GLN A 422 -30.68 -7.43 -35.59
CA GLN A 422 -31.66 -8.49 -35.28
C GLN A 422 -31.06 -9.58 -34.38
N GLU A 423 -29.75 -9.71 -34.39
CA GLU A 423 -28.98 -10.71 -33.65
C GLU A 423 -28.42 -10.20 -32.32
N GLY A 424 -28.93 -9.07 -31.82
CA GLY A 424 -28.57 -8.55 -30.50
C GLY A 424 -27.34 -7.62 -30.47
N ILE A 425 -26.82 -7.24 -31.63
CA ILE A 425 -25.70 -6.31 -31.76
C ILE A 425 -26.26 -4.90 -32.07
N GLU A 426 -26.42 -4.07 -31.04
CA GLU A 426 -27.02 -2.74 -31.14
C GLU A 426 -26.05 -1.75 -31.78
N ALA A 427 -26.38 -1.31 -32.98
CA ALA A 427 -25.57 -0.36 -33.71
C ALA A 427 -25.93 1.09 -33.28
N SER A 428 -24.96 1.84 -32.80
CA SER A 428 -25.10 3.24 -32.40
C SER A 428 -24.24 4.14 -33.32
N GLY A 429 -24.78 5.29 -33.72
CA GLY A 429 -24.11 6.21 -34.65
C GLY A 429 -24.47 6.01 -36.13
N SER A 430 -23.98 6.94 -36.96
CA SER A 430 -24.24 6.99 -38.40
C SER A 430 -23.19 6.22 -39.19
N MET A 431 -23.62 5.43 -40.17
CA MET A 431 -22.72 4.73 -41.11
C MET A 431 -21.84 5.74 -41.86
N ILE A 432 -20.52 5.69 -41.63
CA ILE A 432 -19.54 6.49 -42.37
C ILE A 432 -19.11 5.70 -43.61
N CYS A 433 -19.12 6.35 -44.77
CA CYS A 433 -18.84 5.73 -46.05
C CYS A 433 -17.57 6.32 -46.66
N GLU A 434 -16.46 5.58 -46.66
CA GLU A 434 -15.21 6.04 -47.29
C GLU A 434 -15.01 5.36 -48.66
N GLN A 435 -14.59 6.16 -49.66
CA GLN A 435 -14.37 5.72 -51.04
C GLN A 435 -13.02 5.04 -51.28
N ASN A 436 -12.09 5.14 -50.32
CA ASN A 436 -10.78 4.49 -50.38
C ASN A 436 -10.68 3.42 -49.29
N PRO A 437 -10.31 2.17 -49.62
CA PRO A 437 -10.11 1.14 -48.62
C PRO A 437 -8.81 1.41 -47.86
N LEU A 438 -8.76 1.03 -46.58
CA LEU A 438 -7.48 0.81 -45.93
C LEU A 438 -6.79 -0.41 -46.61
N PRO A 439 -5.45 -0.52 -46.62
CA PRO A 439 -4.73 -1.68 -47.14
C PRO A 439 -4.87 -2.88 -46.18
N VAL A 440 -6.09 -3.41 -46.04
CA VAL A 440 -6.47 -4.50 -45.10
C VAL A 440 -7.09 -5.70 -45.81
N GLN A 441 -7.04 -5.74 -47.14
CA GLN A 441 -7.46 -6.92 -47.90
C GLN A 441 -6.62 -8.16 -47.58
N ASP A 442 -5.34 -7.94 -47.22
CA ASP A 442 -4.42 -8.97 -46.74
C ASP A 442 -4.40 -8.99 -45.21
N ILE A 443 -5.45 -9.57 -44.61
CA ILE A 443 -5.50 -9.70 -43.15
C ILE A 443 -4.47 -10.70 -42.61
N GLU A 444 -3.90 -11.58 -43.44
CA GLU A 444 -2.84 -12.49 -43.01
C GLU A 444 -1.58 -11.70 -42.63
N THR A 445 -1.23 -10.66 -43.39
CA THR A 445 -0.14 -9.76 -43.01
C THR A 445 -0.46 -8.98 -41.74
N MET A 446 -1.71 -8.61 -41.49
CA MET A 446 -2.12 -7.90 -40.26
C MET A 446 -2.12 -8.82 -39.02
N ILE A 447 -2.50 -10.09 -39.19
CA ILE A 447 -2.52 -11.09 -38.10
C ILE A 447 -1.09 -11.57 -37.80
N ASN A 448 -0.26 -11.71 -38.85
CA ASN A 448 1.09 -12.27 -38.75
C ASN A 448 2.21 -11.22 -38.81
N SER A 449 1.90 -9.92 -38.92
CA SER A 449 2.91 -8.87 -38.81
C SER A 449 3.46 -8.89 -37.40
N VAL A 450 4.54 -9.64 -37.19
CA VAL A 450 5.33 -9.47 -35.98
C VAL A 450 5.95 -8.09 -36.08
N THR A 451 5.30 -7.06 -35.54
CA THR A 451 6.02 -5.84 -35.17
C THR A 451 7.09 -6.32 -34.20
N PRO A 452 8.39 -6.15 -34.49
CA PRO A 452 9.42 -6.59 -33.57
C PRO A 452 9.37 -5.67 -32.34
N ILE A 453 8.61 -6.05 -31.32
CA ILE A 453 8.66 -5.41 -29.99
C ILE A 453 9.90 -5.90 -29.21
N ALA A 454 10.79 -6.68 -29.83
CA ALA A 454 12.00 -7.18 -29.21
C ALA A 454 13.27 -6.79 -29.99
N LYS A 455 13.57 -5.49 -30.08
CA LYS A 455 14.95 -5.01 -30.37
C LYS A 455 15.37 -3.71 -29.68
N GLN A 456 14.56 -3.11 -28.79
CA GLN A 456 15.02 -1.95 -28.01
C GLN A 456 15.59 -2.29 -26.61
N GLU A 457 15.45 -3.53 -26.12
CA GLU A 457 16.10 -3.95 -24.85
C GLU A 457 17.47 -4.62 -25.02
N THR A 458 17.89 -4.94 -26.25
CA THR A 458 19.21 -5.58 -26.50
C THR A 458 20.30 -4.60 -26.94
N GLU A 459 19.96 -3.43 -27.47
CA GLU A 459 20.96 -2.42 -27.91
C GLU A 459 21.41 -1.47 -26.78
N LEU A 460 20.66 -1.36 -25.67
CA LEU A 460 21.10 -0.60 -24.49
C LEU A 460 22.04 -1.37 -23.54
N LYS A 461 22.24 -2.68 -23.75
CA LYS A 461 23.23 -3.49 -23.01
C LYS A 461 24.57 -3.66 -23.75
N GLN A 462 24.72 -3.14 -24.97
CA GLN A 462 26.00 -3.16 -25.71
C GLN A 462 26.68 -1.79 -25.84
N GLN A 463 26.13 -0.73 -25.22
CA GLN A 463 26.79 0.58 -25.09
C GLN A 463 27.22 0.93 -23.64
N ARG A 464 27.26 -0.06 -22.75
CA ARG A 464 27.94 0.04 -21.45
C ARG A 464 28.87 -1.16 -21.26
N ILE A 465 29.96 -1.18 -22.04
CA ILE A 465 31.23 -1.80 -21.68
C ILE A 465 32.30 -0.73 -21.89
#